data_AF-A0A953HH40-F1
#
_entry.id   AF-A0A953HH40-F1
#
_cell.length_a   1.000
_cell.length_b   1.000
_cell.length_c   1.000
_cell.angle_alpha   90.00
_cell.angle_beta   90.00
_cell.angle_gamma   90.00
#
_symmetry.space_group_name_H-M   'P 1'
#
loop_
_entity.id
_entity.type
_entity.pdbx_description
1 polymer ?
#
loop_
_entity_poly.entity_id
_entity_poly.type
_entity_poly.pdbx_seq_one_letter_code
_entity_poly.pdbx_strand_id
1 'polypeptide(L)'
;MAKFKNRQLQVIVATDVAARGIDVNDISHVINYELPDDPEVYTHRSGRTARAGKTGICISISTPREIAKIRRIERMVNSRFEKKEIPSGGEVIKIKILSFLDEIREAQPDNAFEKKYISLIQEELQDMTQEELLHKLLWMQLNPSILAYKNANDLNVNVKEAAKAASKNGTVRLFINLGKKDGLSNKKLADFIADSVDFDYKSIDRVTVTELSSYFNVPADTVDYIVENLSKQKYNGRKLRVDEAEEKSRRRDRGEDRSLRSGSDRFGSGGERSSGRRSSDEPGRESRKYDFRSENRKKAEMKNPAPKKKKAK
;
A
#
# COMPACT_ATOMS: atom_id res chain seq x y z
N MET A 1 16.78 7.73 27.30
CA MET A 1 15.49 8.01 27.98
C MET A 1 15.34 9.44 28.47
N ALA A 2 16.33 10.04 29.17
CA ALA A 2 16.22 11.43 29.65
C ALA A 2 15.87 12.45 28.54
N LYS A 3 16.52 12.36 27.36
CA LYS A 3 16.23 13.22 26.21
C LYS A 3 14.76 13.15 25.73
N PHE A 4 14.14 11.96 25.76
CA PHE A 4 12.73 11.79 25.38
C PHE A 4 11.78 12.31 26.47
N LYS A 5 12.08 12.05 27.75
CA LYS A 5 11.31 12.59 28.88
C LYS A 5 11.33 14.14 28.89
N ASN A 6 12.46 14.73 28.50
CA ASN A 6 12.64 16.17 28.40
C ASN A 6 12.19 16.75 27.05
N ARG A 7 11.50 15.97 26.20
CA ARG A 7 10.98 16.38 24.88
C ARG A 7 12.03 16.84 23.85
N GLN A 8 13.31 16.57 24.09
CA GLN A 8 14.38 16.81 23.11
C GLN A 8 14.34 15.79 21.96
N LEU A 9 13.79 14.60 22.22
CA LEU A 9 13.45 13.62 21.21
C LEU A 9 11.94 13.44 21.21
N GLN A 10 11.33 13.47 20.02
CA GLN A 10 9.88 13.32 19.86
C GLN A 10 9.48 11.89 19.43
N VAL A 11 10.43 11.10 18.93
CA VAL A 11 10.17 9.74 18.40
C VAL A 11 11.17 8.74 18.98
N ILE A 12 10.68 7.54 19.32
CA ILE A 12 11.49 6.38 19.70
C ILE A 12 11.06 5.19 18.86
N VAL A 13 12.06 4.44 18.36
CA VAL A 13 11.87 3.13 17.75
C VAL A 13 12.40 2.08 18.73
N ALA A 14 11.59 1.06 19.03
CA ALA A 14 11.94 0.01 19.97
C ALA A 14 11.32 -1.33 19.58
N THR A 15 11.98 -2.43 19.94
CA THR A 15 11.44 -3.79 19.89
C THR A 15 10.65 -4.10 21.16
N ASP A 16 9.84 -5.17 21.16
CA ASP A 16 9.05 -5.56 22.33
C ASP A 16 9.88 -5.78 23.60
N VAL A 17 11.08 -6.35 23.44
CA VAL A 17 11.99 -6.60 24.55
C VAL A 17 12.53 -5.30 25.11
N ALA A 18 12.98 -4.39 24.25
CA ALA A 18 13.51 -3.09 24.65
C ALA A 18 12.44 -2.13 25.19
N ALA A 19 11.18 -2.31 24.77
CA ALA A 19 10.05 -1.49 25.19
C ALA A 19 9.52 -1.84 26.59
N ARG A 20 9.85 -3.02 27.12
CA ARG A 20 9.53 -3.39 28.51
C ARG A 20 10.31 -2.50 29.48
N GLY A 21 9.62 -1.96 30.48
CA GLY A 21 10.24 -1.03 31.43
C GLY A 21 10.41 0.40 30.90
N ILE A 22 9.96 0.70 29.67
CA ILE A 22 9.77 2.09 29.24
C ILE A 22 8.60 2.66 30.04
N ASP A 23 8.95 3.41 31.09
CA ASP A 23 8.03 4.22 31.88
C ASP A 23 8.19 5.70 31.51
N VAL A 24 7.41 6.08 30.50
CA VAL A 24 7.27 7.46 30.03
C VAL A 24 5.81 7.79 30.01
N ASN A 25 5.45 8.85 30.73
CA ASN A 25 4.12 9.42 30.70
C ASN A 25 3.94 10.22 29.41
N ASP A 26 2.69 10.40 28.98
CA ASP A 26 2.33 11.32 27.88
C ASP A 26 2.79 10.91 26.48
N ILE A 27 2.88 9.61 26.20
CA ILE A 27 2.97 9.13 24.81
C ILE A 27 1.62 9.37 24.14
N SER A 28 1.57 10.27 23.15
CA SER A 28 0.34 10.59 22.42
C SER A 28 0.00 9.54 21.36
N HIS A 29 1.03 9.01 20.69
CA HIS A 29 0.89 8.09 19.58
C HIS A 29 1.73 6.83 19.78
N VAL A 30 1.15 5.67 19.47
CA VAL A 30 1.86 4.40 19.30
C VAL A 30 1.67 3.95 17.85
N ILE A 31 2.76 3.65 17.16
CA ILE A 31 2.74 3.14 15.79
C ILE A 31 3.31 1.72 15.80
N ASN A 32 2.46 0.73 15.54
CA ASN A 32 2.91 -0.63 15.28
C ASN A 32 3.40 -0.70 13.84
N TYR A 33 4.73 -0.70 13.68
CA TYR A 33 5.36 -0.85 12.37
C TYR A 33 5.06 -2.23 11.76
N GLU A 34 5.06 -3.26 12.61
CA GLU A 34 4.65 -4.63 12.27
C GLU A 34 3.58 -5.10 13.27
N LEU A 35 2.57 -5.81 12.77
CA LEU A 35 1.54 -6.41 13.62
C LEU A 35 2.11 -7.59 14.42
N PRO A 36 1.92 -7.63 15.75
CA PRO A 36 2.36 -8.77 16.54
C PRO A 36 1.56 -10.03 16.20
N ASP A 37 2.22 -11.19 16.24
CA ASP A 37 1.56 -12.48 16.04
C ASP A 37 0.64 -12.87 17.21
N ASP A 38 1.05 -12.47 18.41
CA ASP A 38 0.28 -12.64 19.63
C ASP A 38 -0.53 -11.37 19.95
N PRO A 39 -1.87 -11.46 20.00
CA PRO A 39 -2.70 -10.34 20.41
C PRO A 39 -2.31 -9.73 21.77
N GLU A 40 -1.81 -10.51 22.74
CA GLU A 40 -1.44 -9.96 24.06
C GLU A 40 -0.32 -8.92 23.96
N VAL A 41 0.62 -9.14 23.02
CA VAL A 41 1.68 -8.18 22.72
C VAL A 41 1.09 -6.88 22.17
N TYR A 42 0.03 -6.94 21.36
CA TYR A 42 -0.66 -5.74 20.88
C TYR A 42 -1.18 -4.87 22.03
N THR A 43 -1.82 -5.48 23.04
CA THR A 43 -2.33 -4.76 24.22
C THR A 43 -1.20 -4.13 25.04
N HIS A 44 -0.05 -4.80 25.17
CA HIS A 44 1.13 -4.24 25.84
C HIS A 44 1.76 -3.06 25.10
N ARG A 45 1.71 -3.06 23.75
CA ARG A 45 2.16 -1.96 22.89
C ARG A 45 1.19 -0.79 22.94
N SER A 46 -0.11 -1.02 22.71
CA SER A 46 -1.13 0.03 22.73
C SER A 46 -1.27 0.68 24.12
N GLY A 47 -1.06 -0.08 25.20
CA GLY A 47 -1.01 0.43 26.58
C GLY A 47 0.18 1.35 26.92
N ARG A 48 1.00 1.73 25.92
CA ARG A 48 2.01 2.79 26.07
C ARG A 48 1.41 4.19 25.92
N THR A 49 0.31 4.33 25.17
CA THR A 49 -0.46 5.59 25.09
C THR A 49 -1.67 5.57 26.04
N ALA A 50 -2.47 6.64 26.04
CA ALA A 50 -3.71 6.77 26.80
C ALA A 50 -3.60 6.49 28.32
N ARG A 51 -2.48 6.89 28.93
CA ARG A 51 -2.24 6.73 30.36
C ARG A 51 -2.81 7.89 31.17
N ALA A 52 -3.07 7.65 32.46
CA ALA A 52 -3.53 8.66 33.42
C ALA A 52 -4.78 9.44 32.97
N GLY A 53 -5.74 8.76 32.32
CA GLY A 53 -7.00 9.35 31.87
C GLY A 53 -6.92 10.21 30.60
N LYS A 54 -5.75 10.30 29.96
CA LYS A 54 -5.59 10.99 28.67
C LYS A 54 -6.02 10.09 27.52
N THR A 55 -6.43 10.71 26.41
CA THR A 55 -6.67 9.99 25.15
C THR A 55 -5.36 9.70 24.43
N GLY A 56 -5.37 8.70 23.56
CA GLY A 56 -4.20 8.21 22.85
C GLY A 56 -4.57 7.59 21.52
N ILE A 57 -3.66 7.67 20.55
CA ILE A 57 -3.86 7.13 19.20
C ILE A 57 -2.91 5.94 19.00
N CYS A 58 -3.47 4.80 18.61
CA CYS A 58 -2.72 3.60 18.24
C CYS A 58 -2.94 3.32 16.76
N ILE A 59 -1.88 3.39 15.97
CA ILE A 59 -1.89 3.15 14.52
C ILE A 59 -1.15 1.84 14.27
N SER A 60 -1.67 1.01 13.38
CA SER A 60 -0.97 -0.21 12.96
C SER A 60 -0.82 -0.23 11.45
N ILE A 61 0.41 -0.41 10.99
CA ILE A 61 0.71 -0.61 9.58
C ILE A 61 0.53 -2.10 9.31
N SER A 62 -0.16 -2.42 8.21
CA SER A 62 -0.48 -3.80 7.86
C SER A 62 -0.49 -3.99 6.36
N THR A 63 -0.07 -5.18 5.94
CA THR A 63 -0.18 -5.61 4.56
C THR A 63 -1.49 -6.37 4.32
N PRO A 64 -1.95 -6.49 3.06
CA PRO A 64 -3.16 -7.27 2.74
C PRO A 64 -3.11 -8.73 3.18
N ARG A 65 -1.91 -9.31 3.35
CA ARG A 65 -1.73 -10.69 3.83
C ARG A 65 -2.00 -10.84 5.32
N GLU A 66 -1.98 -9.75 6.08
CA GLU A 66 -2.09 -9.73 7.54
C GLU A 66 -3.50 -9.42 8.03
N ILE A 67 -4.48 -9.32 7.13
CA ILE A 67 -5.90 -9.08 7.48
C ILE A 67 -6.41 -10.13 8.50
N ALA A 68 -5.94 -11.38 8.39
CA ALA A 68 -6.27 -12.42 9.36
C ALA A 68 -5.73 -12.12 10.77
N LYS A 69 -4.53 -11.53 10.88
CA LYS A 69 -3.93 -11.10 12.16
C LYS A 69 -4.75 -9.97 12.77
N ILE A 70 -5.15 -8.97 11.97
CA ILE A 70 -6.02 -7.87 12.41
C ILE A 70 -7.31 -8.41 13.04
N ARG A 71 -8.01 -9.31 12.33
CA ARG A 71 -9.25 -9.93 12.84
C ARG A 71 -9.05 -10.73 14.14
N ARG A 72 -7.85 -11.28 14.37
CA ARG A 72 -7.52 -11.96 15.63
C ARG A 72 -7.35 -10.96 16.76
N ILE A 73 -6.65 -9.85 16.51
CA ILE A 73 -6.45 -8.76 17.47
C ILE A 73 -7.80 -8.10 17.83
N GLU A 74 -8.64 -7.80 16.85
CA GLU A 74 -9.98 -7.21 17.06
C GLU A 74 -10.85 -8.05 18.00
N ARG A 75 -10.84 -9.38 17.81
CA ARG A 75 -11.60 -10.31 18.66
C ARG A 75 -11.11 -10.33 20.10
N MET A 76 -9.80 -10.18 20.33
CA MET A 76 -9.23 -10.19 21.67
C MET A 76 -9.45 -8.85 22.38
N VAL A 77 -9.19 -7.74 21.68
CA VAL A 77 -9.31 -6.39 22.23
C VAL A 77 -10.78 -5.93 22.30
N ASN A 78 -11.69 -6.65 21.65
CA ASN A 78 -13.11 -6.32 21.54
C ASN A 78 -13.35 -4.91 20.97
N SER A 79 -12.54 -4.52 19.99
CA SER A 79 -12.61 -3.24 19.30
C SER A 79 -12.26 -3.43 17.83
N ARG A 80 -12.86 -2.62 16.95
CA ARG A 80 -12.61 -2.66 15.50
C ARG A 80 -11.58 -1.62 15.11
N PHE A 81 -10.69 -1.98 14.18
CA PHE A 81 -9.79 -1.01 13.59
C PHE A 81 -10.54 -0.14 12.57
N GLU A 82 -10.30 1.16 12.65
CA GLU A 82 -10.67 2.08 11.58
C GLU A 82 -9.59 1.98 10.49
N LYS A 83 -9.98 1.47 9.31
CA LYS A 83 -9.08 1.49 8.15
C LYS A 83 -8.95 2.93 7.67
N LYS A 84 -7.73 3.47 7.70
CA LYS A 84 -7.39 4.76 7.09
C LYS A 84 -6.53 4.57 5.85
N GLU A 85 -6.68 5.51 4.92
CA GLU A 85 -5.82 5.63 3.76
C GLU A 85 -4.47 6.24 4.16
N ILE A 86 -3.44 5.85 3.43
CA ILE A 86 -2.09 6.39 3.55
C ILE A 86 -2.08 7.77 2.88
N PRO A 87 -1.55 8.82 3.53
CA PRO A 87 -1.49 10.13 2.90
C PRO A 87 -0.72 10.09 1.57
N SER A 88 -1.28 10.72 0.56
CA SER A 88 -0.63 10.93 -0.73
C SER A 88 0.56 11.88 -0.61
N GLY A 89 1.50 11.82 -1.57
CA GLY A 89 2.65 12.75 -1.59
C GLY A 89 2.23 14.22 -1.58
N GLY A 90 1.17 14.57 -2.31
CA GLY A 90 0.62 15.92 -2.33
C GLY A 90 0.07 16.37 -0.96
N GLU A 91 -0.61 15.48 -0.23
CA GLU A 91 -1.09 15.77 1.12
C GLU A 91 0.05 15.95 2.12
N VAL A 92 1.11 15.14 2.02
CA VAL A 92 2.30 15.30 2.87
C VAL A 92 2.97 16.64 2.62
N ILE A 93 3.14 17.04 1.35
CA ILE A 93 3.70 18.35 0.99
C ILE A 93 2.82 19.47 1.54
N LYS A 94 1.50 19.38 1.38
CA LYS A 94 0.54 20.37 1.92
C LYS A 94 0.66 20.52 3.43
N ILE A 95 0.68 19.42 4.18
CA ILE A 95 0.81 19.46 5.64
C ILE A 95 2.16 20.09 6.05
N LYS A 96 3.25 19.77 5.33
CA LYS A 96 4.55 20.38 5.59
C LYS A 96 4.58 21.88 5.31
N ILE A 97 3.94 22.35 4.24
CA ILE A 97 3.78 23.77 3.96
C ILE A 97 3.08 24.46 5.12
N LEU A 98 1.94 23.92 5.56
CA LEU A 98 1.16 24.50 6.65
C LEU A 98 1.95 24.55 7.96
N SER A 99 2.62 23.45 8.32
CA SER A 99 3.47 23.40 9.51
C SER A 99 4.57 24.45 9.48
N PHE A 100 5.22 24.66 8.32
CA PHE A 100 6.28 25.64 8.20
C PHE A 100 5.74 27.09 8.27
N LEU A 101 4.56 27.35 7.71
CA LEU A 101 3.91 28.66 7.83
C LEU A 101 3.53 28.97 9.29
N ASP A 102 3.08 27.97 10.04
CA ASP A 102 2.80 28.12 11.46
C ASP A 102 4.10 28.38 12.26
N GLU A 103 5.20 27.69 11.95
CA GLU A 103 6.53 27.98 12.53
C GLU A 103 6.97 29.42 12.26
N ILE A 104 6.79 29.94 11.04
CA ILE A 104 7.09 31.35 10.71
C ILE A 104 6.22 32.29 11.54
N ARG A 105 4.92 31.99 11.70
CA ARG A 105 3.99 32.85 12.45
C ARG A 105 4.34 32.90 13.94
N GLU A 106 4.81 31.80 14.50
CA GLU A 106 5.18 31.70 15.92
C GLU A 106 6.62 32.18 16.20
N ALA A 107 7.44 32.37 15.16
CA ALA A 107 8.82 32.80 15.31
C ALA A 107 8.92 34.20 15.93
N GLN A 108 9.71 34.32 17.00
CA GLN A 108 10.02 35.59 17.65
C GLN A 108 11.55 35.75 17.69
N PRO A 109 12.16 36.42 16.70
CA PRO A 109 13.57 36.74 16.73
C PRO A 109 13.89 37.64 17.92
N ASP A 110 15.08 37.48 18.51
CA ASP A 110 15.48 38.32 19.63
C ASP A 110 15.93 39.72 19.17
N ASN A 111 15.83 40.68 20.09
CA ASN A 111 16.19 42.08 19.81
C ASN A 111 17.67 42.29 19.48
N ALA A 112 18.56 41.36 19.85
CA ALA A 112 20.00 41.48 19.58
C ALA A 112 20.32 41.06 18.14
N PHE A 113 19.65 40.01 17.66
CA PHE A 113 19.68 39.58 16.27
C PHE A 113 19.18 40.69 15.36
N GLU A 114 18.02 41.28 15.68
CA GLU A 114 17.42 42.32 14.86
C GLU A 114 18.38 43.51 14.65
N LYS A 115 18.89 44.08 15.74
CA LYS A 115 19.76 45.25 15.69
C LYS A 115 21.09 45.01 14.97
N LYS A 116 21.60 43.77 15.02
CA LYS A 116 22.94 43.45 14.52
C LYS A 116 22.94 43.03 13.05
N TYR A 117 21.89 42.35 12.60
CA TYR A 117 21.91 41.68 11.30
C TYR A 117 20.86 42.19 10.31
N ILE A 118 19.76 42.81 10.77
CA ILE A 118 18.67 43.19 9.85
C ILE A 118 19.11 44.26 8.84
N SER A 119 19.88 45.26 9.26
CA SER A 119 20.38 46.29 8.33
C SER A 119 21.25 45.71 7.22
N LEU A 120 22.14 44.78 7.56
CA LEU A 120 22.98 44.08 6.58
C LEU A 120 22.13 43.22 5.63
N ILE A 121 21.16 42.48 6.17
CA ILE A 121 20.26 41.62 5.36
C ILE A 121 19.42 42.47 4.40
N GLN A 122 18.93 43.62 4.85
CA GLN A 122 18.14 44.54 4.02
C GLN A 122 18.96 45.15 2.88
N GLU A 123 20.24 45.48 3.14
CA GLU A 123 21.16 45.99 2.11
C GLU A 123 21.44 44.92 1.04
N GLU A 124 21.77 43.69 1.44
CA GLU A 124 22.05 42.59 0.51
C GLU A 124 20.82 42.13 -0.29
N LEU A 125 19.60 42.35 0.24
CA LEU A 125 18.34 41.98 -0.39
C LEU A 125 17.62 43.16 -1.07
N GLN A 126 18.27 44.32 -1.23
CA GLN A 126 17.65 45.54 -1.76
C GLN A 126 17.05 45.38 -3.17
N ASP A 127 17.64 44.50 -3.99
CA ASP A 127 17.21 44.24 -5.37
C ASP A 127 16.14 43.14 -5.47
N MET A 128 15.66 42.60 -4.34
CA MET A 128 14.72 41.48 -4.30
C MET A 128 13.40 41.89 -3.65
N THR A 129 12.29 41.54 -4.29
CA THR A 129 10.97 41.77 -3.71
C THR A 129 10.68 40.81 -2.54
N GLN A 130 9.84 41.23 -1.60
CA GLN A 130 9.42 40.37 -0.48
C GLN A 130 8.74 39.08 -0.95
N GLU A 131 7.96 39.16 -2.04
CA GLU A 131 7.29 38.01 -2.65
C GLU A 131 8.29 37.02 -3.25
N GLU A 132 9.30 37.52 -3.96
CA GLU A 132 10.36 36.69 -4.53
C GLU A 132 11.20 36.01 -3.43
N LEU A 133 11.54 36.76 -2.37
CA LEU A 133 12.25 36.22 -1.20
C LEU A 133 11.44 35.10 -0.55
N LEU A 134 10.14 35.31 -0.34
CA LEU A 134 9.24 34.31 0.25
C LEU A 134 9.19 33.04 -0.62
N HIS A 135 9.03 33.18 -1.94
CA HIS A 135 9.03 32.03 -2.86
C HIS A 135 10.35 31.25 -2.80
N LYS A 136 11.49 31.94 -2.80
CA LYS A 136 12.81 31.31 -2.71
C LYS A 136 13.01 30.57 -1.38
N LEU A 137 12.62 31.18 -0.26
CA LEU A 137 12.72 30.55 1.07
C LEU A 137 11.82 29.31 1.19
N LEU A 138 10.56 29.41 0.74
CA LEU A 138 9.64 28.28 0.72
C LEU A 138 10.16 27.15 -0.16
N TRP A 139 10.65 27.48 -1.36
CA TRP A 139 11.26 26.50 -2.26
C TRP A 139 12.47 25.82 -1.60
N MET A 140 13.42 26.59 -1.06
CA MET A 140 14.61 26.03 -0.39
C MET A 140 14.24 25.07 0.74
N GLN A 141 13.26 25.43 1.57
CA GLN A 141 12.84 24.63 2.71
C GLN A 141 12.10 23.35 2.28
N LEU A 142 11.23 23.46 1.27
CA LEU A 142 10.31 22.37 0.90
C LEU A 142 10.83 21.49 -0.23
N ASN A 143 11.80 21.96 -1.03
CA ASN A 143 12.34 21.24 -2.18
C ASN A 143 12.78 19.80 -1.85
N PRO A 144 13.48 19.52 -0.73
CA PRO A 144 13.81 18.13 -0.37
C PRO A 144 12.57 17.25 -0.21
N SER A 145 11.49 17.79 0.37
CA SER A 145 10.23 17.07 0.54
C SER A 145 9.48 16.92 -0.79
N ILE A 146 9.46 17.97 -1.61
CA ILE A 146 8.82 17.94 -2.93
C ILE A 146 9.49 16.88 -3.80
N LEU A 147 10.82 16.87 -3.88
CA LEU A 147 11.57 15.88 -4.66
C LEU A 147 11.37 14.46 -4.16
N ALA A 148 11.34 14.25 -2.85
CA ALA A 148 11.10 12.93 -2.26
C ALA A 148 9.73 12.34 -2.65
N TYR A 149 8.70 13.20 -2.78
CA TYR A 149 7.34 12.76 -3.07
C TYR A 149 6.90 12.98 -4.53
N LYS A 150 7.68 13.67 -5.37
CA LYS A 150 7.34 14.00 -6.76
C LYS A 150 6.96 12.75 -7.59
N ASN A 151 7.67 11.65 -7.36
CA ASN A 151 7.46 10.37 -8.05
C ASN A 151 7.02 9.27 -7.08
N ALA A 152 6.49 9.62 -5.90
CA ALA A 152 6.03 8.63 -4.96
C ALA A 152 4.76 7.96 -5.50
N ASN A 153 4.80 6.64 -5.61
CA ASN A 153 3.62 5.86 -5.98
C ASN A 153 2.55 6.02 -4.90
N ASP A 154 1.29 6.09 -5.32
CA ASP A 154 0.17 6.00 -4.39
C ASP A 154 0.17 4.61 -3.74
N LEU A 155 0.22 4.58 -2.41
CA LEU A 155 0.26 3.36 -1.61
C LEU A 155 -1.14 2.83 -1.28
N ASN A 156 -2.19 3.59 -1.59
CA ASN A 156 -3.59 3.18 -1.40
C ASN A 156 -4.11 2.26 -2.51
N VAL A 157 -3.36 2.13 -3.60
CA VAL A 157 -3.80 1.37 -4.77
C VAL A 157 -4.01 -0.09 -4.35
N ASN A 158 -5.27 -0.52 -4.44
CA ASN A 158 -5.72 -1.86 -4.07
C ASN A 158 -4.88 -2.90 -4.82
N VAL A 159 -4.43 -4.01 -4.23
CA VAL A 159 -3.57 -5.00 -4.94
C VAL A 159 -4.17 -5.46 -6.28
N LYS A 160 -5.50 -5.45 -6.40
CA LYS A 160 -6.21 -5.69 -7.67
C LYS A 160 -6.11 -4.53 -8.65
N GLU A 161 -6.16 -3.29 -8.16
CA GLU A 161 -5.94 -2.07 -8.94
C GLU A 161 -4.48 -1.81 -9.20
N ALA A 162 -3.52 -2.27 -8.40
CA ALA A 162 -2.09 -2.19 -8.66
C ALA A 162 -1.67 -3.21 -9.72
N ALA A 163 -2.31 -4.39 -9.74
CA ALA A 163 -2.24 -5.29 -10.90
C ALA A 163 -2.92 -4.69 -12.15
N LYS A 164 -3.97 -3.88 -11.95
CA LYS A 164 -4.65 -3.13 -13.03
C LYS A 164 -3.93 -1.83 -13.41
N ALA A 165 -3.09 -1.25 -12.54
CA ALA A 165 -2.37 0.01 -12.65
C ALA A 165 -0.92 -0.20 -13.08
N ALA A 166 -0.32 -1.33 -12.74
CA ALA A 166 0.77 -1.93 -13.53
C ALA A 166 0.29 -2.23 -14.98
N SER A 167 -1.02 -2.39 -15.19
CA SER A 167 -1.66 -2.40 -16.50
C SER A 167 -2.22 -1.02 -16.95
N LYS A 168 -2.06 0.04 -16.14
CA LYS A 168 -2.54 1.43 -16.40
C LYS A 168 -1.44 2.49 -16.46
N ASN A 169 -0.16 2.10 -16.26
CA ASN A 169 0.90 2.43 -17.22
C ASN A 169 0.64 1.62 -18.49
N GLY A 170 -0.55 1.81 -19.05
CA GLY A 170 -1.13 0.90 -20.02
C GLY A 170 -0.31 0.94 -21.28
N THR A 171 0.10 -0.23 -21.75
CA THR A 171 0.66 -0.32 -23.08
C THR A 171 -0.51 -0.29 -24.06
N VAL A 172 -0.60 0.73 -24.91
CA VAL A 172 -1.57 0.80 -25.99
C VAL A 172 -1.09 -0.10 -27.12
N ARG A 173 -2.01 -0.91 -27.66
CA ARG A 173 -1.71 -1.78 -28.78
C ARG A 173 -1.84 -1.00 -30.07
N LEU A 174 -0.76 -0.86 -30.80
CA LEU A 174 -0.72 -0.26 -32.12
C LEU A 174 -0.74 -1.35 -33.20
N PHE A 175 -1.36 -1.02 -34.31
CA PHE A 175 -1.33 -1.75 -35.57
C PHE A 175 -0.32 -1.09 -36.50
N ILE A 176 0.43 -1.89 -37.25
CA ILE A 176 1.26 -1.42 -38.36
C ILE A 176 1.04 -2.29 -39.61
N ASN A 177 0.98 -1.66 -40.78
CA ASN A 177 0.73 -2.30 -42.07
C ASN A 177 1.96 -3.04 -42.66
N LEU A 178 2.76 -3.66 -41.81
CA LEU A 178 3.96 -4.42 -42.14
C LEU A 178 3.91 -5.81 -41.51
N GLY A 179 4.30 -6.86 -42.24
CA GLY A 179 4.23 -8.24 -41.77
C GLY A 179 5.37 -9.13 -42.27
N LYS A 180 5.19 -10.45 -42.15
CA LYS A 180 6.17 -11.46 -42.58
C LYS A 180 6.50 -11.37 -44.07
N LYS A 181 5.51 -11.02 -44.92
CA LYS A 181 5.74 -10.84 -46.36
C LYS A 181 6.63 -9.64 -46.68
N ASP A 182 6.78 -8.71 -45.75
CA ASP A 182 7.73 -7.59 -45.83
C ASP A 182 9.12 -7.97 -45.26
N GLY A 183 9.35 -9.27 -44.95
CA GLY A 183 10.63 -9.79 -44.45
C GLY A 183 10.87 -9.57 -42.95
N LEU A 184 9.84 -9.18 -42.21
CA LEU A 184 9.94 -8.83 -40.81
C LEU A 184 9.72 -10.05 -39.90
N SER A 185 10.53 -10.10 -38.85
CA SER A 185 10.36 -10.99 -37.70
C SER A 185 10.06 -10.13 -36.48
N ASN A 186 9.57 -10.72 -35.38
CA ASN A 186 9.27 -9.97 -34.16
C ASN A 186 10.45 -9.08 -33.72
N LYS A 187 11.68 -9.61 -33.80
CA LYS A 187 12.90 -8.86 -33.46
C LYS A 187 13.17 -7.73 -34.46
N LYS A 188 13.19 -8.03 -35.77
CA LYS A 188 13.44 -7.02 -36.81
C LYS A 188 12.41 -5.89 -36.81
N LEU A 189 11.16 -6.18 -36.48
CA LEU A 189 10.12 -5.17 -36.37
C LEU A 189 10.35 -4.27 -35.16
N ALA A 190 10.68 -4.85 -34.00
CA ALA A 190 10.98 -4.07 -32.80
C ALA A 190 12.24 -3.19 -33.00
N ASP A 191 13.29 -3.74 -33.60
CA ASP A 191 14.52 -3.01 -33.95
C ASP A 191 14.18 -1.84 -34.89
N PHE A 192 13.40 -2.09 -35.96
CA PHE A 192 12.97 -1.05 -36.89
C PHE A 192 12.17 0.07 -36.21
N ILE A 193 11.23 -0.27 -35.32
CA ILE A 193 10.43 0.71 -34.60
C ILE A 193 11.32 1.55 -33.67
N ALA A 194 12.21 0.92 -32.91
CA ALA A 194 13.14 1.59 -32.01
C ALA A 194 14.06 2.58 -32.77
N ASP A 195 14.67 2.13 -33.86
CA ASP A 195 15.59 2.94 -34.68
C ASP A 195 14.87 4.10 -35.40
N SER A 196 13.62 3.88 -35.81
CA SER A 196 12.86 4.89 -36.58
C SER A 196 12.31 6.04 -35.74
N VAL A 197 12.18 5.86 -34.41
CA VAL A 197 11.54 6.81 -33.49
C VAL A 197 12.46 7.24 -32.35
N ASP A 198 13.77 6.91 -32.42
CA ASP A 198 14.75 7.12 -31.33
C ASP A 198 14.21 6.69 -29.96
N PHE A 199 13.68 5.47 -29.93
CA PHE A 199 12.88 4.95 -28.84
C PHE A 199 13.56 3.75 -28.18
N ASP A 200 13.49 3.65 -26.85
CA ASP A 200 14.08 2.50 -26.16
C ASP A 200 13.34 1.20 -26.55
N TYR A 201 14.09 0.26 -27.12
CA TYR A 201 13.62 -1.09 -27.45
C TYR A 201 12.89 -1.76 -26.28
N LYS A 202 13.32 -1.49 -25.03
CA LYS A 202 12.69 -2.05 -23.82
C LYS A 202 11.26 -1.59 -23.57
N SER A 203 10.86 -0.49 -24.19
CA SER A 203 9.53 0.07 -24.09
C SER A 203 8.55 -0.51 -25.12
N ILE A 204 9.00 -1.41 -25.99
CA ILE A 204 8.16 -2.11 -26.97
C ILE A 204 7.91 -3.53 -26.48
N ASP A 205 6.66 -3.89 -26.22
CA ASP A 205 6.28 -5.23 -25.77
C ASP A 205 5.22 -5.89 -26.68
N ARG A 206 5.00 -7.19 -26.46
CA ARG A 206 3.96 -8.01 -27.12
C ARG A 206 3.91 -7.90 -28.66
N VAL A 207 5.07 -7.82 -29.29
CA VAL A 207 5.19 -7.77 -30.75
C VAL A 207 4.66 -9.05 -31.39
N THR A 208 3.65 -8.90 -32.23
CA THR A 208 2.99 -9.96 -32.97
C THR A 208 3.06 -9.65 -34.46
N VAL A 209 3.86 -10.40 -35.21
CA VAL A 209 3.97 -10.26 -36.67
C VAL A 209 3.09 -11.29 -37.37
N THR A 210 2.11 -10.81 -38.14
CA THR A 210 1.25 -11.64 -39.01
C THR A 210 1.76 -11.62 -40.46
N GLU A 211 1.06 -12.27 -41.38
CA GLU A 211 1.44 -12.32 -42.81
C GLU A 211 1.57 -10.93 -43.45
N LEU A 212 0.60 -10.04 -43.20
CA LEU A 212 0.44 -8.75 -43.91
C LEU A 212 0.50 -7.53 -43.00
N SER A 213 0.44 -7.74 -41.69
CA SER A 213 0.41 -6.67 -40.68
C SER A 213 1.00 -7.13 -39.36
N SER A 214 1.28 -6.19 -38.48
CA SER A 214 1.81 -6.49 -37.16
C SER A 214 1.15 -5.64 -36.10
N TYR A 215 1.31 -6.10 -34.86
CA TYR A 215 0.83 -5.41 -33.68
C TYR A 215 1.94 -5.35 -32.66
N PHE A 216 2.02 -4.26 -31.92
CA PHE A 216 2.97 -4.10 -30.82
C PHE A 216 2.36 -3.19 -29.77
N ASN A 217 2.88 -3.28 -28.56
CA ASN A 217 2.40 -2.55 -27.42
C ASN A 217 3.47 -1.52 -27.00
N VAL A 218 3.02 -0.30 -26.68
CA VAL A 218 3.88 0.82 -26.26
C VAL A 218 3.23 1.62 -25.14
N PRO A 219 3.99 2.28 -24.26
CA PRO A 219 3.44 3.15 -23.22
C PRO A 219 2.45 4.19 -23.78
N ALA A 220 1.32 4.38 -23.10
CA ALA A 220 0.24 5.26 -23.55
C ALA A 220 0.68 6.72 -23.79
N ASP A 221 1.65 7.20 -23.03
CA ASP A 221 2.26 8.54 -23.15
C ASP A 221 3.12 8.73 -24.41
N THR A 222 3.43 7.64 -25.12
CA THR A 222 4.31 7.65 -26.31
C THR A 222 3.55 7.45 -27.62
N VAL A 223 2.26 7.16 -27.56
CA VAL A 223 1.42 6.77 -28.72
C VAL A 223 1.41 7.84 -29.80
N ASP A 224 1.07 9.09 -29.44
CA ASP A 224 0.95 10.18 -30.40
C ASP A 224 2.27 10.42 -31.16
N TYR A 225 3.38 10.39 -30.42
CA TYR A 225 4.72 10.56 -30.98
C TYR A 225 5.10 9.44 -31.95
N ILE A 226 4.78 8.19 -31.60
CA ILE A 226 5.07 7.01 -32.41
C ILE A 226 4.23 7.00 -33.68
N VAL A 227 2.92 7.25 -33.58
CA VAL A 227 2.00 7.29 -34.73
C VAL A 227 2.41 8.38 -35.72
N GLU A 228 2.75 9.58 -35.23
CA GLU A 228 3.11 10.71 -36.08
C GLU A 228 4.43 10.48 -36.82
N ASN A 229 5.45 9.95 -36.15
CA ASN A 229 6.78 9.77 -36.73
C ASN A 229 6.89 8.53 -37.63
N LEU A 230 6.32 7.39 -37.24
CA LEU A 230 6.33 6.19 -38.08
C LEU A 230 5.51 6.37 -39.36
N SER A 231 4.38 7.08 -39.30
CA SER A 231 3.54 7.29 -40.49
C SER A 231 4.21 8.15 -41.57
N LYS A 232 5.27 8.91 -41.22
CA LYS A 232 6.09 9.68 -42.16
C LYS A 232 7.17 8.82 -42.84
N GLN A 233 7.49 7.66 -42.28
CA GLN A 233 8.54 6.77 -42.77
C GLN A 233 8.07 5.86 -43.92
N LYS A 234 9.03 5.31 -44.65
CA LYS A 234 8.80 4.28 -45.67
C LYS A 234 9.64 3.06 -45.34
N TYR A 235 9.08 1.88 -45.58
CA TYR A 235 9.81 0.62 -45.49
C TYR A 235 9.78 -0.05 -46.86
N ASN A 236 10.96 -0.29 -47.45
CA ASN A 236 11.12 -0.85 -48.81
C ASN A 236 10.23 -0.15 -49.87
N GLY A 237 10.14 1.18 -49.81
CA GLY A 237 9.35 2.00 -50.74
C GLY A 237 7.85 2.07 -50.45
N ARG A 238 7.33 1.27 -49.51
CA ARG A 238 5.92 1.28 -49.08
C ARG A 238 5.71 2.28 -47.94
N LYS A 239 4.63 3.07 -48.02
CA LYS A 239 4.23 3.99 -46.94
C LYS A 239 3.74 3.22 -45.72
N LEU A 240 4.17 3.66 -44.55
CA LEU A 240 3.73 3.09 -43.29
C LEU A 240 2.40 3.70 -42.84
N ARG A 241 1.57 2.84 -42.26
CA ARG A 241 0.33 3.22 -41.58
C ARG A 241 0.37 2.61 -40.20
N VAL A 242 0.27 3.47 -39.18
CA VAL A 242 0.22 3.07 -37.79
C VAL A 242 -1.05 3.65 -37.18
N ASP A 243 -1.88 2.80 -36.60
CA ASP A 243 -3.14 3.20 -35.95
C ASP A 243 -3.26 2.50 -34.59
N GLU A 244 -4.05 3.03 -33.67
CA GLU A 244 -4.48 2.28 -32.50
C GLU A 244 -5.31 1.06 -32.91
N ALA A 245 -5.01 -0.10 -32.33
CA ALA A 245 -5.72 -1.33 -32.63
C ALA A 245 -7.02 -1.38 -31.84
N GLU A 246 -8.17 -1.42 -32.52
CA GLU A 246 -9.46 -1.68 -31.87
C GLU A 246 -9.40 -3.00 -31.08
N GLU A 247 -9.67 -2.94 -29.77
CA GLU A 247 -9.85 -4.13 -28.96
C GLU A 247 -11.10 -4.89 -29.41
N LYS A 248 -10.93 -5.84 -30.32
CA LYS A 248 -11.90 -6.95 -30.42
C LYS A 248 -11.83 -7.72 -29.11
N SER A 249 -12.72 -7.35 -28.18
CA SER A 249 -12.95 -8.10 -26.95
C SER A 249 -13.11 -9.57 -27.31
N ARG A 250 -12.07 -10.38 -27.00
CA ARG A 250 -12.20 -11.82 -27.01
C ARG A 250 -13.09 -12.16 -25.83
N ARG A 251 -14.42 -12.10 -26.02
CA ARG A 251 -15.36 -12.86 -25.20
C ARG A 251 -14.88 -14.30 -25.27
N ARG A 252 -14.23 -14.77 -24.20
CA ARG A 252 -14.19 -16.19 -23.91
C ARG A 252 -15.63 -16.58 -23.63
N ASP A 253 -16.33 -17.02 -24.67
CA ASP A 253 -17.48 -17.88 -24.51
C ASP A 253 -17.01 -19.06 -23.67
N ARG A 254 -17.38 -19.06 -22.40
CA ARG A 254 -17.41 -20.27 -21.60
C ARG A 254 -18.45 -21.14 -22.29
N GLY A 255 -17.96 -22.03 -23.14
CA GLY A 255 -18.73 -23.11 -23.70
C GLY A 255 -19.50 -23.78 -22.58
N GLU A 256 -20.81 -23.63 -22.65
CA GLU A 256 -21.82 -24.45 -22.02
C GLU A 256 -21.48 -25.90 -22.36
N ASP A 257 -21.00 -26.64 -21.38
CA ASP A 257 -20.60 -28.03 -21.50
C ASP A 257 -21.86 -28.90 -21.66
N ARG A 258 -22.44 -28.89 -22.86
CA ARG A 258 -23.44 -29.87 -23.29
C ARG A 258 -22.72 -31.10 -23.81
N SER A 259 -22.25 -31.94 -22.89
CA SER A 259 -21.92 -33.32 -23.21
C SER A 259 -23.21 -34.13 -23.32
N LEU A 260 -23.74 -34.15 -24.54
CA LEU A 260 -24.57 -35.25 -25.03
C LEU A 260 -23.76 -36.53 -24.97
N ARG A 261 -24.13 -37.47 -24.09
CA ARG A 261 -23.87 -38.90 -24.32
C ARG A 261 -25.18 -39.61 -24.58
N SER A 262 -25.13 -40.35 -25.67
CA SER A 262 -26.18 -41.11 -26.33
C SER A 262 -26.92 -42.05 -25.40
N GLY A 263 -28.23 -42.14 -25.60
CA GLY A 263 -29.11 -43.01 -24.83
C GLY A 263 -29.00 -44.49 -25.16
N SER A 264 -29.71 -45.27 -24.35
CA SER A 264 -30.63 -46.31 -24.81
C SER A 264 -31.58 -46.64 -23.65
N ASP A 265 -32.83 -46.96 -24.01
CA ASP A 265 -33.75 -47.84 -23.29
C ASP A 265 -34.32 -47.37 -21.93
N ARG A 266 -35.58 -47.58 -21.54
CA ARG A 266 -36.86 -48.02 -22.11
C ARG A 266 -37.72 -48.26 -20.86
N PHE A 267 -39.02 -47.93 -20.91
CA PHE A 267 -40.05 -48.22 -19.87
C PHE A 267 -39.85 -47.48 -18.53
N GLY A 268 -40.88 -46.98 -17.83
CA GLY A 268 -42.32 -47.16 -17.91
C GLY A 268 -42.87 -47.13 -16.47
N SER A 269 -43.98 -46.42 -16.28
CA SER A 269 -44.95 -46.58 -15.19
C SER A 269 -44.56 -46.19 -13.75
N GLY A 270 -45.29 -45.19 -13.25
CA GLY A 270 -46.12 -45.35 -12.04
C GLY A 270 -45.45 -45.22 -10.67
N GLY A 271 -46.15 -44.59 -9.73
CA GLY A 271 -45.96 -44.89 -8.31
C GLY A 271 -45.90 -43.70 -7.38
N GLU A 272 -47.08 -43.32 -6.89
CA GLU A 272 -47.32 -42.65 -5.62
C GLU A 272 -46.54 -43.19 -4.40
N ARG A 273 -46.45 -42.32 -3.37
CA ARG A 273 -46.41 -42.56 -1.90
C ARG A 273 -45.07 -42.76 -1.15
N SER A 274 -44.86 -41.79 -0.26
CA SER A 274 -44.84 -41.95 1.21
C SER A 274 -43.73 -42.72 1.93
N SER A 275 -43.14 -42.00 2.91
CA SER A 275 -42.75 -42.44 4.27
C SER A 275 -41.76 -43.59 4.47
N GLY A 276 -40.74 -43.36 5.30
CA GLY A 276 -40.07 -44.46 5.99
C GLY A 276 -38.80 -44.08 6.75
N ARG A 277 -38.94 -43.91 8.07
CA ARG A 277 -37.84 -43.95 9.06
C ARG A 277 -37.26 -45.37 9.17
N ARG A 278 -35.97 -45.47 9.52
CA ARG A 278 -35.28 -46.37 10.51
C ARG A 278 -33.81 -46.52 10.09
N SER A 279 -32.84 -46.09 10.90
CA SER A 279 -32.30 -46.66 12.14
C SER A 279 -31.31 -47.81 11.92
N SER A 280 -30.20 -47.68 12.68
CA SER A 280 -29.26 -48.69 13.18
C SER A 280 -28.38 -49.44 12.17
N ASP A 281 -27.06 -49.25 12.28
CA ASP A 281 -26.20 -50.27 12.91
C ASP A 281 -24.81 -49.69 13.27
N GLU A 282 -24.52 -49.68 14.57
CA GLU A 282 -23.18 -49.79 15.19
C GLU A 282 -22.97 -51.29 15.52
N PRO A 283 -21.76 -51.84 15.79
CA PRO A 283 -20.84 -51.28 16.80
C PRO A 283 -19.32 -51.49 16.60
N GLY A 284 -18.55 -50.61 17.27
CA GLY A 284 -17.48 -51.04 18.19
C GLY A 284 -16.05 -51.18 17.65
N ARG A 285 -15.16 -50.27 18.07
CA ARG A 285 -13.96 -50.67 18.84
C ARG A 285 -13.32 -49.51 19.59
N GLU A 286 -13.05 -49.83 20.84
CA GLU A 286 -12.58 -48.99 21.94
C GLU A 286 -11.04 -48.94 22.03
N SER A 287 -10.56 -48.02 22.86
CA SER A 287 -9.24 -47.93 23.53
C SER A 287 -8.08 -47.24 22.79
N ARG A 288 -7.66 -46.07 23.29
CA ARG A 288 -6.71 -45.96 24.43
C ARG A 288 -6.61 -44.52 24.94
N LYS A 289 -6.95 -44.36 26.22
CA LYS A 289 -6.61 -43.22 27.08
C LYS A 289 -5.12 -43.30 27.44
N TYR A 290 -4.47 -42.14 27.54
CA TYR A 290 -3.31 -41.95 28.41
C TYR A 290 -3.70 -40.91 29.46
N ASP A 291 -3.91 -41.40 30.68
CA ASP A 291 -3.91 -40.60 31.91
C ASP A 291 -2.46 -40.41 32.35
N PHE A 292 -2.08 -39.19 32.72
CA PHE A 292 -1.07 -38.98 33.76
C PHE A 292 -1.55 -37.87 34.68
N ARG A 293 -1.93 -38.26 35.90
CA ARG A 293 -2.33 -37.38 37.00
C ARG A 293 -1.51 -37.77 38.22
N SER A 294 -0.88 -36.79 38.84
CA SER A 294 -0.74 -36.60 40.31
C SER A 294 0.23 -35.44 40.54
N GLU A 295 -0.24 -34.27 40.99
CA GLU A 295 -0.57 -33.89 42.38
C GLU A 295 0.63 -33.73 43.31
N ASN A 296 0.87 -32.48 43.74
CA ASN A 296 0.89 -32.10 45.16
C ASN A 296 0.89 -30.56 45.28
N ARG A 297 -0.16 -29.94 45.86
CA ARG A 297 -0.33 -29.54 47.30
C ARG A 297 0.63 -28.41 47.70
N LYS A 298 0.26 -27.39 48.49
CA LYS A 298 -0.95 -26.83 49.09
C LYS A 298 -0.46 -25.59 49.89
N LYS A 299 -1.30 -24.55 49.97
CA LYS A 299 -1.45 -23.56 51.08
C LYS A 299 -0.29 -22.62 51.46
N ALA A 300 -0.58 -21.32 51.43
CA ALA A 300 -0.46 -20.44 52.60
C ALA A 300 -1.35 -19.19 52.45
N GLU A 301 -2.45 -19.14 53.18
CA GLU A 301 -3.07 -17.89 53.65
C GLU A 301 -2.21 -17.32 54.78
N MET A 302 -2.06 -15.99 54.88
CA MET A 302 -2.37 -15.24 56.11
C MET A 302 -2.16 -13.72 55.96
N LYS A 303 -3.22 -13.00 56.38
CA LYS A 303 -3.23 -11.78 57.22
C LYS A 303 -2.85 -10.41 56.63
N ASN A 304 -3.92 -9.61 56.45
CA ASN A 304 -3.99 -8.18 56.81
C ASN A 304 -3.57 -7.96 58.29
N PRO A 305 -3.01 -6.78 58.67
CA PRO A 305 -3.87 -5.59 58.87
C PRO A 305 -3.22 -4.21 58.61
N ALA A 306 -4.06 -3.19 58.34
CA ALA A 306 -3.81 -1.77 58.64
C ALA A 306 -3.89 -1.52 60.19
N PRO A 307 -3.69 -0.32 60.79
CA PRO A 307 -3.53 1.05 60.23
C PRO A 307 -2.50 1.97 60.96
N LYS A 308 -2.26 3.19 60.43
CA LYS A 308 -2.45 4.51 61.12
C LYS A 308 -1.63 5.66 60.53
N LYS A 309 -2.37 6.74 60.24
CA LYS A 309 -2.09 8.19 60.31
C LYS A 309 -0.69 8.63 60.79
N LYS A 310 -0.11 9.62 60.08
CA LYS A 310 0.45 10.84 60.69
C LYS A 310 0.37 12.03 59.73
N LYS A 311 -0.28 13.09 60.21
CA LYS A 311 -0.16 14.49 59.73
C LYS A 311 1.25 14.99 60.05
N ALA A 312 1.81 15.88 59.22
CA ALA A 312 2.61 17.01 59.68
C ALA A 312 2.77 18.06 58.54
N LYS A 313 2.30 19.28 58.86
CA LYS A 313 2.58 20.61 58.32
C LYS A 313 2.40 20.86 56.83
#